data_AF-A0A7S2RNG6-F1
#
_entry.id   AF-A0A7S2RNG6-F1
#
_cell.length_a   1.000
_cell.length_b   1.000
_cell.length_c   1.000
_cell.angle_alpha   90.00
_cell.angle_beta   90.00
_cell.angle_gamma   90.00
#
_symmetry.space_group_name_H-M   'P 1'
#
loop_
_entity.id
_entity.type
_entity.pdbx_description
1 polymer ?
#
loop_
_entity_poly.entity_id
_entity_poly.type
_entity_poly.pdbx_seq_one_letter_code
_entity_poly.pdbx_strand_id
1 'polypeptide(L)'
;MTTAKIIFLSTLLTFLASKCGAFVLSPGRSCFFPKTALSLIQSKFFQLEEMEDKETCTTEVFLSKDNTVAVGETNGPLFVDAAGTWEESTNGSFKMTVTRKYGSGQPGTDMGEFSFDVERSFIGELSETGGKTSVTGSVNSFDDVMGERKVGYFSMIDTTNDRLGDEEE
;
A
#
# COMPACT_ATOMS: atom_id res chain seq x y z
N MET A 1 -74.25 10.42 28.25
CA MET A 1 -72.99 11.18 28.37
C MET A 1 -71.92 10.18 28.75
N THR A 2 -71.38 9.36 27.84
CA THR A 2 -70.69 9.61 26.55
C THR A 2 -69.19 9.80 26.74
N THR A 3 -68.42 8.99 25.97
CA THR A 3 -66.95 8.94 25.84
C THR A 3 -66.17 8.48 27.09
N ALA A 4 -65.01 7.81 27.00
CA ALA A 4 -64.26 7.34 25.82
C ALA A 4 -63.62 5.94 26.06
N LYS A 5 -63.24 5.25 24.98
CA LYS A 5 -62.23 4.18 24.98
C LYS A 5 -60.85 4.80 24.69
N ILE A 6 -59.79 4.29 25.30
CA ILE A 6 -58.41 4.46 24.80
C ILE A 6 -57.90 3.10 24.33
N ILE A 7 -57.39 3.07 23.10
CA ILE A 7 -56.97 1.88 22.38
C ILE A 7 -55.45 1.77 22.50
N PHE A 8 -54.93 0.60 22.88
CA PHE A 8 -53.50 0.33 22.83
C PHE A 8 -53.03 0.32 21.37
N LEU A 9 -52.10 1.21 21.03
CA LEU A 9 -51.62 1.37 19.66
C LEU A 9 -50.56 0.31 19.35
N SER A 10 -50.69 -0.34 18.18
CA SER A 10 -49.68 -1.28 17.69
C SER A 10 -48.43 -0.54 17.24
N THR A 11 -47.25 -1.11 17.50
CA THR A 11 -46.04 -0.81 16.72
C THR A 11 -45.49 -2.12 16.17
N LEU A 12 -45.82 -2.38 14.91
CA LEU A 12 -45.42 -3.55 14.15
C LEU A 12 -43.94 -3.43 13.78
N LEU A 13 -43.10 -4.39 14.19
CA LEU A 13 -41.69 -4.45 13.79
C LEU A 13 -41.58 -5.06 12.39
N THR A 14 -41.40 -4.22 11.37
CA THR A 14 -41.31 -4.67 9.98
C THR A 14 -39.95 -5.33 9.69
N PHE A 15 -39.93 -6.66 9.59
CA PHE A 15 -38.78 -7.39 9.05
C PHE A 15 -38.59 -7.04 7.57
N LEU A 16 -37.45 -6.43 7.22
CA LEU A 16 -37.07 -6.22 5.82
C LEU A 16 -36.49 -7.54 5.26
N ALA A 17 -37.35 -8.40 4.72
CA ALA A 17 -36.94 -9.55 3.94
C ALA A 17 -36.38 -9.09 2.58
N SER A 18 -35.08 -8.75 2.53
CA SER A 18 -34.40 -8.48 1.27
C SER A 18 -34.32 -9.78 0.46
N LYS A 19 -34.82 -9.72 -0.78
CA LYS A 19 -35.05 -10.92 -1.61
C LYS A 19 -33.72 -11.50 -2.08
N CYS A 20 -33.50 -12.78 -1.79
CA CYS A 20 -32.52 -13.59 -2.50
C CYS A 20 -33.01 -13.76 -3.96
N GLY A 21 -32.54 -12.89 -4.86
CA GLY A 21 -32.84 -12.97 -6.28
C GLY A 21 -31.98 -14.03 -6.95
N ALA A 22 -32.62 -15.05 -7.53
CA ALA A 22 -31.93 -16.09 -8.29
C ALA A 22 -31.12 -15.46 -9.45
N PHE A 23 -29.83 -15.77 -9.51
CA PHE A 23 -28.93 -15.24 -10.52
C PHE A 23 -29.17 -15.93 -11.87
N VAL A 24 -29.87 -15.24 -12.77
CA VAL A 24 -30.09 -15.72 -14.14
C VAL A 24 -28.79 -15.63 -14.93
N LEU A 25 -28.25 -16.77 -15.35
CA LEU A 25 -27.13 -16.85 -16.28
C LEU A 25 -27.53 -16.27 -17.64
N SER A 26 -27.16 -15.01 -17.89
CA SER A 26 -27.27 -14.38 -19.19
C SER A 26 -25.90 -14.40 -19.89
N PRO A 27 -25.72 -15.14 -21.00
CA PRO A 27 -24.51 -15.07 -21.79
C PRO A 27 -24.52 -13.77 -22.62
N GLY A 28 -23.49 -12.92 -22.45
CA GLY A 28 -23.34 -11.73 -23.30
C GLY A 28 -23.08 -10.40 -22.59
N ARG A 29 -22.76 -10.37 -21.30
CA ARG A 29 -21.98 -9.23 -20.77
C ARG A 29 -20.52 -9.51 -21.04
N SER A 30 -19.93 -8.74 -21.96
CA SER A 30 -18.49 -8.56 -21.97
C SER A 30 -18.07 -8.11 -20.58
N CYS A 31 -17.11 -8.82 -20.01
CA CYS A 31 -16.30 -8.30 -18.93
C CYS A 31 -15.65 -7.02 -19.47
N PHE A 32 -16.21 -5.86 -19.10
CA PHE A 32 -15.48 -4.61 -19.09
C PHE A 32 -14.40 -4.76 -18.03
N PHE A 33 -13.33 -5.45 -18.40
CA PHE A 33 -12.04 -5.20 -17.81
C PHE A 33 -11.83 -3.68 -17.93
N PRO A 34 -11.68 -2.93 -16.82
CA PRO A 34 -11.20 -1.57 -16.95
C PRO A 34 -9.89 -1.68 -17.73
N LYS A 35 -9.84 -1.02 -18.90
CA LYS A 35 -8.68 -1.06 -19.79
C LYS A 35 -7.53 -0.48 -18.98
N THR A 36 -6.72 -1.35 -18.38
CA THR A 36 -5.72 -0.97 -17.38
C THR A 36 -4.82 0.05 -18.06
N ALA A 37 -4.86 1.29 -17.59
CA ALA A 37 -3.84 2.25 -17.98
C ALA A 37 -2.50 1.59 -17.65
N LEU A 38 -1.62 1.50 -18.64
CA LEU A 38 -0.29 0.96 -18.41
C LEU A 38 0.40 1.93 -17.47
N SER A 39 0.47 1.56 -16.19
CA SER A 39 1.19 2.30 -15.16
C SER A 39 2.65 2.41 -15.60
N LEU A 40 3.19 3.62 -15.56
CA LEU A 40 4.54 3.93 -16.04
C LEU A 40 5.63 3.30 -15.16
N ILE A 41 5.24 2.80 -13.99
CA ILE A 41 6.10 2.22 -12.96
C ILE A 41 5.87 0.71 -12.74
N GLN A 42 4.96 0.07 -13.49
CA GLN A 42 4.73 -1.37 -13.39
C GLN A 42 5.91 -2.21 -13.90
N SER A 43 6.25 -3.26 -13.15
CA SER A 43 7.28 -4.25 -13.47
C SER A 43 8.69 -3.66 -13.65
N LYS A 44 9.01 -2.64 -12.85
CA LYS A 44 10.28 -1.90 -12.88
C LYS A 44 11.06 -2.03 -11.57
N PHE A 45 12.37 -1.88 -11.68
CA PHE A 45 13.28 -1.77 -10.55
C PHE A 45 13.50 -0.30 -10.22
N PHE A 46 13.47 0.01 -8.94
CA PHE A 46 13.77 1.33 -8.42
C PHE A 46 14.77 1.26 -7.27
N GLN A 47 15.54 2.33 -7.15
CA GLN A 47 16.35 2.60 -5.98
C GLN A 47 15.60 3.61 -5.11
N LEU A 48 15.15 3.16 -3.94
CA LEU A 48 14.45 3.97 -2.94
C LEU A 48 15.48 4.57 -1.97
N GLU A 49 15.60 5.88 -1.95
CA GLU A 49 16.37 6.64 -0.96
C GLU A 49 15.41 7.18 0.11
N GLU A 50 15.62 6.73 1.36
CA GLU A 50 14.80 7.07 2.52
C GLU A 50 15.61 8.04 3.40
N MET A 51 15.03 9.21 3.70
CA MET A 51 15.64 10.26 4.52
C MET A 51 14.80 10.47 5.79
N GLU A 52 15.03 9.63 6.81
CA GLU A 52 14.36 9.70 8.11
C GLU A 52 15.26 10.45 9.12
N ASP A 53 14.94 11.72 9.35
CA ASP A 53 15.67 12.67 10.19
C ASP A 53 17.14 12.89 9.76
N LYS A 54 18.11 12.36 10.52
CA LYS A 54 19.56 12.46 10.21
C LYS A 54 20.08 11.26 9.42
N GLU A 55 19.34 10.16 9.41
CA GLU A 55 19.77 8.91 8.80
C GLU A 55 19.24 8.83 7.36
N THR A 56 20.13 8.45 6.45
CA THR A 56 19.76 8.15 5.07
C THR A 56 20.07 6.69 4.79
N CYS A 57 19.12 5.99 4.18
CA CYS A 57 19.35 4.66 3.67
C CYS A 57 18.84 4.52 2.24
N THR A 58 19.30 3.48 1.58
CA THR A 58 19.04 3.16 0.20
C THR A 58 18.63 1.69 0.14
N THR A 59 17.47 1.44 -0.45
CA THR A 59 16.84 0.13 -0.53
C THR A 59 16.45 -0.12 -1.98
N GLU A 60 16.78 -1.29 -2.53
CA GLU A 60 16.26 -1.71 -3.82
C GLU A 60 14.79 -2.14 -3.67
N VAL A 61 13.92 -1.71 -4.58
CA VAL A 61 12.52 -2.15 -4.62
C VAL A 61 12.09 -2.50 -6.04
N PHE A 62 11.28 -3.55 -6.18
CA PHE A 62 10.66 -3.94 -7.44
C PHE A 62 9.14 -3.82 -7.32
N LEU A 63 8.54 -3.05 -8.22
CA LEU A 63 7.09 -2.80 -8.24
C LEU A 63 6.42 -3.80 -9.18
N SER A 64 5.86 -4.87 -8.61
CA SER A 64 5.20 -5.92 -9.37
C SER A 64 3.86 -5.44 -9.99
N LYS A 65 3.48 -6.06 -11.11
CA LYS A 65 2.21 -5.76 -11.82
C LYS A 65 0.94 -6.09 -11.03
N ASP A 66 1.04 -6.92 -10.00
CA ASP A 66 -0.04 -7.31 -9.11
C ASP A 66 -0.22 -6.35 -7.90
N ASN A 67 0.42 -5.18 -7.96
CA ASN A 67 0.46 -4.16 -6.92
C ASN A 67 1.23 -4.58 -5.64
N THR A 68 2.05 -5.64 -5.71
CA THR A 68 2.99 -6.00 -4.63
C THR A 68 4.35 -5.30 -4.79
N VAL A 69 5.06 -5.13 -3.68
CA VAL A 69 6.43 -4.63 -3.63
C VAL A 69 7.34 -5.74 -3.14
N ALA A 70 8.34 -6.11 -3.94
CA ALA A 70 9.45 -6.93 -3.47
C ALA A 70 10.59 -6.01 -3.01
N VAL A 71 11.03 -6.16 -1.77
CA VAL A 71 12.14 -5.41 -1.19
C VAL A 71 13.42 -6.21 -1.39
N GLY A 72 14.43 -5.59 -2.00
CA GLY A 72 15.75 -6.18 -2.25
C GLY A 72 16.77 -5.81 -1.18
N GLU A 73 18.02 -5.60 -1.62
CA GLU A 73 19.12 -5.23 -0.72
C GLU A 73 18.92 -3.82 -0.15
N THR A 74 19.41 -3.59 1.08
CA THR A 74 19.43 -2.28 1.74
C THR A 74 20.77 -2.02 2.39
N ASN A 75 21.21 -0.76 2.41
CA ASN A 75 22.36 -0.32 3.21
C ASN A 75 21.98 0.13 4.64
N GLY A 76 20.68 0.10 4.97
CA GLY A 76 20.14 0.45 6.29
C GLY A 76 20.10 -0.73 7.27
N PRO A 77 19.26 -0.65 8.32
CA PRO A 77 19.05 -1.74 9.26
C PRO A 77 18.59 -3.03 8.58
N LEU A 78 19.25 -4.15 8.89
CA LEU A 78 18.91 -5.47 8.33
C LEU A 78 17.57 -5.97 8.89
N PHE A 79 16.61 -6.22 7.99
CA PHE A 79 15.35 -6.88 8.30
C PHE A 79 15.45 -8.39 8.05
N VAL A 80 14.57 -9.16 8.69
CA VAL A 80 14.42 -10.62 8.55
C VAL A 80 13.49 -10.98 7.40
N ASP A 81 12.44 -10.17 7.21
CA ASP A 81 11.42 -10.33 6.17
C ASP A 81 10.84 -8.94 5.83
N ALA A 82 10.31 -8.78 4.62
CA ALA A 82 9.67 -7.54 4.20
C ALA A 82 8.61 -7.80 3.12
N ALA A 83 7.45 -7.15 3.30
CA ALA A 83 6.35 -7.19 2.34
C ALA A 83 5.83 -5.78 2.10
N GLY A 84 5.24 -5.53 0.94
CA GLY A 84 4.62 -4.24 0.67
C GLY A 84 3.62 -4.28 -0.47
N THR A 85 2.87 -3.20 -0.59
CA THR A 85 1.92 -2.94 -1.68
C THR A 85 2.12 -1.53 -2.20
N TRP A 86 1.74 -1.30 -3.46
CA TRP A 86 1.82 0.02 -4.08
C TRP A 86 0.60 0.30 -4.95
N GLU A 87 0.27 1.57 -5.11
CA GLU A 87 -0.85 2.05 -5.90
C GLU A 87 -0.50 3.37 -6.60
N GLU A 88 -0.90 3.49 -7.87
CA GLU A 88 -0.79 4.72 -8.66
C GLU A 88 -2.20 5.20 -9.02
N SER A 89 -2.45 6.48 -8.77
CA SER A 89 -3.66 7.17 -9.21
C SER A 89 -3.46 7.77 -10.60
N THR A 90 -4.53 7.85 -11.40
CA THR A 90 -4.53 8.49 -12.74
C THR A 90 -4.08 9.95 -12.77
N ASN A 91 -3.95 10.58 -11.61
CA ASN A 91 -3.52 11.96 -11.44
C ASN A 91 -2.00 12.08 -11.23
N GLY A 92 -1.23 10.98 -11.31
CA GLY A 92 0.22 10.96 -11.03
C GLY A 92 0.57 10.92 -9.53
N SER A 93 -0.40 10.63 -8.65
CA SER A 93 -0.13 10.40 -7.23
C SER A 93 0.25 8.94 -6.99
N PHE A 94 1.35 8.75 -6.27
CA PHE A 94 1.88 7.45 -5.87
C PHE A 94 1.68 7.24 -4.36
N LYS A 95 1.29 6.03 -3.99
CA LYS A 95 1.34 5.56 -2.61
C LYS A 95 1.90 4.15 -2.54
N MET A 96 2.78 3.90 -1.59
CA MET A 96 3.35 2.59 -1.31
C MET A 96 3.39 2.37 0.19
N THR A 97 3.05 1.16 0.64
CA THR A 97 3.18 0.73 2.03
C THR A 97 4.18 -0.40 2.08
N VAL A 98 5.20 -0.30 2.94
CA VAL A 98 6.17 -1.37 3.18
C VAL A 98 6.20 -1.68 4.67
N THR A 99 6.04 -2.96 5.00
CA THR A 99 6.14 -3.49 6.35
C THR A 99 7.40 -4.36 6.42
N ARG A 100 8.35 -3.95 7.27
CA ARG A 100 9.64 -4.64 7.47
C ARG A 100 9.67 -5.28 8.84
N LYS A 101 10.01 -6.56 8.90
CA LYS A 101 10.13 -7.32 10.14
C LYS A 101 11.57 -7.34 10.61
N TYR A 102 11.82 -6.82 11.81
CA TYR A 102 13.13 -6.82 12.44
C TYR A 102 13.20 -7.88 13.53
N GLY A 103 14.32 -8.62 13.57
CA GLY A 103 14.65 -9.55 14.65
C GLY A 103 15.80 -8.98 15.48
N SER A 104 15.70 -9.06 16.80
CA SER A 104 16.73 -8.59 17.73
C SER A 104 16.72 -9.38 19.03
N GLY A 105 17.64 -9.05 19.93
CA GLY A 105 17.89 -9.78 21.17
C GLY A 105 18.87 -10.95 21.00
N GLN A 106 19.17 -11.61 22.11
CA GLN A 106 20.06 -12.76 22.16
C GLN A 106 19.54 -13.79 23.18
N PRO A 107 19.68 -15.10 22.90
CA PRO A 107 19.26 -16.15 23.82
C PRO A 107 20.08 -16.07 25.12
N GLY A 108 19.39 -16.11 26.26
CA GLY A 108 20.01 -15.99 27.58
C GLY A 108 20.20 -14.57 28.10
N THR A 109 19.76 -13.54 27.37
CA THR A 109 19.59 -12.18 27.92
C THR A 109 18.22 -12.03 28.59
N ASP A 110 18.09 -11.07 29.51
CA ASP A 110 16.84 -10.80 30.27
C ASP A 110 15.64 -10.42 29.37
N MET A 111 15.93 -9.89 28.15
CA MET A 111 14.93 -9.55 27.13
C MET A 111 14.63 -10.70 26.16
N GLY A 112 15.45 -11.75 26.11
CA GLY A 112 15.33 -12.86 25.16
C GLY A 112 15.54 -12.47 23.70
N GLU A 113 15.01 -13.30 22.80
CA GLU A 113 14.87 -13.00 21.37
C GLU A 113 13.48 -12.39 21.12
N PHE A 114 13.40 -11.32 20.34
CA PHE A 114 12.14 -10.68 19.99
C PHE A 114 12.14 -10.19 18.54
N SER A 115 10.95 -10.13 17.94
CA SER A 115 10.75 -9.55 16.62
C SER A 115 9.65 -8.49 16.65
N PHE A 116 9.83 -7.42 15.89
CA PHE A 116 8.86 -6.35 15.75
C PHE A 116 8.75 -5.93 14.28
N ASP A 117 7.55 -5.53 13.89
CA ASP A 117 7.25 -5.12 12.52
C ASP A 117 7.16 -3.60 12.47
N VAL A 118 7.73 -2.99 11.43
CA VAL A 118 7.77 -1.54 11.21
C VAL A 118 7.12 -1.25 9.88
N GLU A 119 5.98 -0.55 9.91
CA GLU A 119 5.29 -0.09 8.71
C GLU A 119 5.70 1.34 8.34
N ARG A 120 5.86 1.58 7.04
CA ARG A 120 6.12 2.90 6.45
C ARG A 120 5.22 3.11 5.24
N SER A 121 4.57 4.27 5.21
CA SER A 121 3.72 4.74 4.11
C SER A 121 4.47 5.84 3.34
N PHE A 122 4.72 5.59 2.06
CA PHE A 122 5.43 6.47 1.14
C PHE A 122 4.39 7.12 0.23
N ILE A 123 4.15 8.42 0.37
CA ILE A 123 3.16 9.16 -0.42
C ILE A 123 3.88 10.26 -1.19
N GLY A 124 3.72 10.26 -2.52
CA GLY A 124 4.43 11.17 -3.41
C GLY A 124 3.76 11.38 -4.76
N GLU A 125 4.50 12.01 -5.68
CA GLU A 125 4.07 12.30 -7.05
C GLU A 125 5.09 11.75 -8.05
N LEU A 126 4.60 11.21 -9.16
CA LEU A 126 5.43 10.76 -10.28
C LEU A 126 5.94 11.98 -11.07
N SER A 127 7.23 11.95 -11.41
CA SER A 127 7.89 12.93 -12.28
C SER A 127 8.76 12.21 -13.30
N GLU A 128 8.63 12.57 -14.57
CA GLU A 128 9.48 12.07 -15.65
C GLU A 128 10.58 13.10 -15.95
N THR A 129 11.84 12.67 -16.00
CA THR A 129 12.97 13.55 -16.34
C THR A 129 13.98 12.78 -17.18
N GLY A 130 14.18 13.22 -18.43
CA GLY A 130 15.14 12.60 -19.35
C GLY A 130 14.82 11.15 -19.71
N GLY A 131 13.53 10.76 -19.75
CA GLY A 131 13.09 9.39 -20.03
C GLY A 131 13.19 8.42 -18.85
N LYS A 132 13.80 8.82 -17.71
CA LYS A 132 13.70 8.06 -16.45
C LYS A 132 12.50 8.53 -15.65
N THR A 133 11.75 7.58 -15.09
CA THR A 133 10.67 7.87 -14.13
C THR A 133 11.27 8.03 -12.73
N SER A 134 10.76 9.00 -11.99
CA SER A 134 11.13 9.24 -10.59
C SER A 134 9.87 9.48 -9.77
N VAL A 135 9.94 9.22 -8.46
CA VAL A 135 8.90 9.57 -7.50
C VAL A 135 9.56 10.27 -6.32
N THR A 136 9.00 11.40 -5.91
CA THR A 136 9.46 12.11 -4.71
C THR A 136 8.28 12.40 -3.80
N GLY A 137 8.51 12.36 -2.49
CA GLY A 137 7.41 12.48 -1.52
C GLY A 137 7.83 12.45 -0.06
N SER A 138 6.84 12.18 0.80
CA SER A 138 7.00 12.07 2.25
C SER A 138 6.86 10.63 2.73
N VAL A 139 7.68 10.28 3.73
CA VAL A 139 7.54 9.04 4.50
C VAL A 139 6.72 9.34 5.74
N ASN A 140 5.67 8.56 5.95
CA ASN A 140 4.79 8.60 7.11
C ASN A 140 4.89 7.27 7.88
N SER A 141 4.85 7.35 9.21
CA SER A 141 4.64 6.20 10.09
C SER A 141 3.20 6.22 10.59
N PHE A 142 2.58 5.05 10.70
CA PHE A 142 1.32 4.88 11.40
C PHE A 142 1.57 4.42 12.83
N ASP A 143 0.76 4.91 13.78
CA ASP A 143 0.78 4.55 15.20
C ASP A 143 -0.68 4.51 15.68
N ASP A 144 -1.11 3.44 16.34
CA ASP A 144 -2.51 3.25 16.78
C ASP A 144 -3.00 4.33 17.76
N VAL A 145 -2.07 4.99 18.48
CA VAL A 145 -2.34 5.99 19.51
C VAL A 145 -2.18 7.41 18.98
N MET A 146 -1.17 7.66 18.13
CA MET A 146 -0.84 8.99 17.60
C MET A 146 -1.33 9.25 16.16
N GLY A 147 -1.79 8.22 15.45
CA GLY A 147 -2.23 8.30 14.06
C GLY A 147 -1.08 8.36 13.05
N GLU A 148 -1.38 8.84 11.84
CA GLU A 148 -0.37 9.01 10.79
C GLU A 148 0.50 10.25 11.06
N ARG A 149 1.82 10.05 11.13
CA ARG A 149 2.82 11.11 11.35
C ARG A 149 3.88 11.06 10.27
N LYS A 150 4.18 12.22 9.66
CA LYS A 150 5.34 12.39 8.80
C LYS A 150 6.64 12.22 9.58
N VAL A 151 7.49 11.28 9.15
CA VAL A 151 8.80 10.97 9.73
C VAL A 151 9.96 11.42 8.84
N GLY A 152 9.75 11.51 7.52
CA GLY A 152 10.83 11.85 6.60
C GLY A 152 10.40 12.20 5.19
N TYR A 153 11.36 12.11 4.27
CA TYR A 153 11.19 12.28 2.83
C TYR A 153 11.76 11.05 2.11
N PHE A 154 11.31 10.82 0.88
CA PHE A 154 11.93 9.82 0.02
C PHE A 154 12.09 10.33 -1.41
N SER A 155 13.07 9.74 -2.08
CA SER A 155 13.25 9.82 -3.52
C SER A 155 13.34 8.39 -4.06
N MET A 156 12.72 8.13 -5.20
CA MET A 156 12.73 6.82 -5.84
C MET A 156 13.05 7.01 -7.33
N ILE A 157 14.10 6.36 -7.82
CA ILE A 157 14.62 6.56 -9.18
C ILE A 157 14.61 5.22 -9.93
N ASP A 158 14.12 5.23 -11.17
CA ASP A 158 14.09 4.07 -12.06
C ASP A 158 15.53 3.62 -12.43
N THR A 159 15.85 2.38 -12.06
CA THR A 159 17.13 1.71 -12.32
C THR A 159 16.95 0.45 -13.17
N THR A 160 15.81 0.31 -13.84
CA THR A 160 15.46 -0.89 -14.63
C THR A 160 16.48 -1.18 -15.72
N ASN A 161 16.85 -0.17 -16.53
CA ASN A 161 17.88 -0.28 -17.57
C ASN A 161 19.25 -0.66 -16.99
N ASP A 162 19.63 -0.05 -15.86
CA ASP A 162 20.92 -0.28 -15.21
C ASP A 162 21.05 -1.73 -14.68
N ARG A 163 19.92 -2.40 -14.40
CA ARG A 163 19.86 -3.77 -13.84
C ARG A 163 19.63 -4.86 -14.89
N LEU A 164 18.82 -4.60 -15.92
CA LEU A 164 18.54 -5.55 -17.00
C LEU A 164 19.58 -5.45 -18.14
N GLY A 165 20.28 -4.32 -18.23
CA GLY A 165 21.06 -3.94 -19.39
C GLY A 165 20.16 -3.32 -20.47
N ASP A 166 20.70 -2.36 -21.21
CA ASP A 166 20.10 -1.95 -22.47
C ASP A 166 20.35 -3.07 -23.50
N GLU A 167 19.34 -3.91 -23.75
CA GLU A 167 19.28 -4.71 -24.98
C GLU A 167 19.05 -3.73 -26.15
N GLU A 168 20.14 -3.18 -26.69
CA GLU A 168 20.14 -2.35 -27.90
C GLU A 168 19.67 -3.19 -29.11
N GLU A 169 18.38 -3.05 -29.49
CA GLU A 169 17.83 -3.48 -30.80
C GLU A 169 18.21 -2.54 -31.95
#